data_AF-A0A7X9E572-F1
#
_entry.id   AF-A0A7X9E572-F1
#
_cell.length_a   1.000
_cell.length_b   1.000
_cell.length_c   1.000
_cell.angle_alpha   90.00
_cell.angle_beta   90.00
_cell.angle_gamma   90.00
#
_symmetry.space_group_name_H-M   'P 1'
#
loop_
_entity.id
_entity.type
_entity.pdbx_description
1 polymer ?
#
loop_
_entity_poly.entity_id
_entity_poly.type
_entity_poly.pdbx_seq_one_letter_code
_entity_poly.pdbx_strand_id
1 'polypeptide(L)'
;KNNLSAAAHLIHGSSENRFTITYCPGNLTKEEIESVNFGYADLTKMTKKYNPEKLIDGYNTMSDGEEIFFISNPALGLWAHKDRFNN
;
A
#
# COMPACT_ATOMS: atom_id res chain seq x y z
N LYS A 1 -11.98 -12.24 -4.14
CA LYS A 1 -12.74 -12.06 -2.88
C LYS A 1 -11.74 -12.08 -1.72
N ASN A 2 -11.68 -10.97 -0.99
CA ASN A 2 -11.18 -10.83 0.39
C ASN A 2 -9.67 -11.02 0.67
N ASN A 3 -8.85 -10.11 0.15
CA ASN A 3 -7.48 -9.88 0.64
C ASN A 3 -7.37 -8.72 1.66
N LEU A 4 -8.51 -8.15 2.08
CA LEU A 4 -8.55 -7.10 3.11
C LEU A 4 -7.90 -7.55 4.43
N SER A 5 -8.00 -8.84 4.76
CA SER A 5 -7.43 -9.42 5.99
C SER A 5 -5.89 -9.37 6.02
N ALA A 6 -5.23 -9.64 4.89
CA ALA A 6 -3.76 -9.61 4.81
C ALA A 6 -3.21 -8.17 4.93
N ALA A 7 -3.84 -7.22 4.22
CA ALA A 7 -3.52 -5.80 4.35
C ALA A 7 -3.80 -5.28 5.77
N ALA A 8 -4.93 -5.66 6.36
CA ALA A 8 -5.29 -5.27 7.74
C ALA A 8 -4.30 -5.82 8.78
N HIS A 9 -3.83 -7.07 8.64
CA HIS A 9 -2.86 -7.66 9.57
C HIS A 9 -1.49 -6.95 9.53
N LEU A 10 -1.02 -6.59 8.33
CA LEU A 10 0.21 -5.81 8.12
C LEU A 10 0.17 -4.45 8.84
N ILE A 11 -1.00 -3.85 8.82
CA ILE A 11 -1.25 -2.51 9.31
C ILE A 11 -1.43 -2.51 10.84
N HIS A 12 -2.11 -3.53 11.39
CA HIS A 12 -2.28 -3.69 12.83
C HIS A 12 -0.99 -4.13 13.55
N GLY A 13 -0.13 -4.93 12.90
CA GLY A 13 1.08 -5.48 13.50
C GLY A 13 2.32 -4.58 13.47
N SER A 14 2.31 -3.43 12.78
CA SER A 14 3.52 -2.61 12.57
C SER A 14 3.40 -1.11 12.91
N SER A 15 2.21 -0.63 13.30
CA SER A 15 1.91 0.79 13.50
C SER A 15 2.36 1.38 14.86
N GLU A 16 3.44 0.88 15.46
CA GLU A 16 4.09 1.49 16.64
C GLU A 16 4.75 2.86 16.30
N ASN A 17 4.05 3.75 15.59
CA ASN A 17 4.52 5.04 15.06
C ASN A 17 5.78 4.98 14.19
N ARG A 18 6.15 3.79 13.69
CA ARG A 18 7.35 3.61 12.85
C ARG A 18 7.13 4.02 11.41
N PHE A 19 5.88 3.95 10.94
CA PHE A 19 5.50 4.27 9.57
C PHE A 19 4.13 4.95 9.56
N THR A 20 3.95 5.89 8.63
CA THR A 20 2.63 6.45 8.32
C THR A 20 1.93 5.54 7.32
N ILE A 21 0.70 5.14 7.65
CA ILE A 21 -0.12 4.28 6.81
C ILE A 21 -1.24 5.13 6.24
N THR A 22 -1.29 5.25 4.91
CA THR A 22 -2.29 6.06 4.21
C THR A 22 -3.23 5.15 3.43
N TYR A 23 -4.52 5.19 3.75
CA TYR A 23 -5.57 4.48 3.06
C TYR A 23 -6.16 5.33 1.93
N CYS A 24 -6.33 4.70 0.77
CA CYS A 24 -6.93 5.31 -0.42
C CYS A 24 -8.14 4.48 -0.90
N PRO A 25 -9.23 4.40 -0.12
CA PRO A 25 -10.31 3.44 -0.38
C PRO A 25 -11.20 3.84 -1.57
N GLY A 26 -11.30 5.14 -1.87
CA GLY A 26 -12.15 5.68 -2.94
C GLY A 26 -13.64 5.79 -2.58
N ASN A 27 -14.13 4.97 -1.66
CA ASN A 27 -15.54 4.88 -1.26
C ASN A 27 -15.79 5.01 0.26
N LEU A 28 -14.74 5.13 1.08
CA LEU A 28 -14.85 5.53 2.48
C LEU A 28 -14.46 7.00 2.63
N THR A 29 -15.06 7.67 3.61
CA THR A 29 -14.76 9.08 3.87
C THR A 29 -13.44 9.24 4.61
N LYS A 30 -12.92 10.46 4.58
CA LYS A 30 -11.71 10.83 5.30
C LYS A 30 -11.89 10.64 6.82
N GLU A 31 -13.05 11.04 7.33
CA GLU A 31 -13.37 10.99 8.76
C GLU A 31 -13.41 9.54 9.27
N GLU A 32 -13.97 8.61 8.49
CA GLU A 32 -13.99 7.19 8.84
C GLU A 32 -12.57 6.61 8.95
N ILE A 33 -11.66 6.97 8.04
CA ILE A 33 -10.28 6.49 8.02
C ILE A 33 -9.43 7.14 9.12
N GLU A 34 -9.57 8.44 9.35
CA GLU A 34 -8.81 9.13 10.40
C GLU A 34 -9.27 8.72 11.81
N SER A 35 -10.53 8.31 11.98
CA SER A 35 -11.04 7.82 13.27
C SER A 35 -10.34 6.55 13.79
N VAL A 36 -9.68 5.81 12.90
CA VAL A 36 -8.90 4.60 13.21
C VAL A 36 -7.38 4.82 13.15
N ASN A 37 -6.93 6.09 13.22
CA ASN A 37 -5.52 6.52 13.21
C ASN A 37 -4.74 6.19 11.93
N PHE A 38 -5.42 6.07 10.79
CA PHE A 38 -4.76 6.00 9.48
C PHE A 38 -4.83 7.34 8.76
N GLY A 39 -3.80 7.61 7.94
CA GLY A 39 -3.84 8.69 6.98
C GLY A 39 -4.86 8.40 5.89
N TYR A 40 -5.43 9.45 5.32
CA TYR A 40 -6.33 9.35 4.18
C TYR A 40 -5.73 10.06 2.97
N ALA A 41 -5.86 9.45 1.80
CA ALA A 41 -5.66 10.14 0.54
C ALA A 41 -6.69 9.72 -0.51
N ASP A 42 -6.92 10.62 -1.47
CA ASP A 42 -7.83 10.36 -2.57
C ASP A 42 -7.26 9.28 -3.51
N LEU A 43 -8.05 8.23 -3.78
CA LEU A 43 -7.65 7.12 -4.63
C LEU A 43 -7.29 7.58 -6.04
N THR A 44 -8.06 8.49 -6.64
CA THR A 44 -7.82 8.93 -8.02
C THR A 44 -6.51 9.71 -8.13
N LYS A 45 -6.20 10.56 -7.14
CA LYS A 45 -4.92 11.27 -7.06
C LYS A 45 -3.75 10.31 -6.89
N MET A 46 -3.87 9.36 -5.96
CA MET A 46 -2.78 8.41 -5.69
C MET A 46 -2.55 7.45 -6.85
N THR A 47 -3.59 6.97 -7.54
CA THR A 47 -3.44 6.13 -8.75
C THR A 47 -2.82 6.89 -9.92
N LYS A 48 -3.01 8.21 -10.02
CA LYS A 48 -2.30 9.01 -11.04
C LYS A 48 -0.81 9.11 -10.74
N LYS A 49 -0.43 9.26 -9.47
CA LYS A 49 0.96 9.30 -9.04
C LYS A 49 1.59 7.91 -9.14
N TYR A 50 1.02 6.94 -8.44
CA TYR A 50 1.45 5.55 -8.36
C TYR A 50 0.56 4.67 -9.24
N ASN A 51 0.77 4.72 -10.56
CA ASN A 51 -0.08 3.98 -11.50
C ASN A 51 0.27 2.47 -11.50
N PRO A 52 -0.62 1.59 -11.00
CA PRO A 52 -0.34 0.16 -10.89
C PRO A 52 -0.20 -0.56 -12.25
N GLU A 53 -0.67 0.04 -13.35
CA GLU A 53 -0.47 -0.51 -14.70
C GLU A 53 0.95 -0.26 -15.24
N LYS A 54 1.68 0.67 -14.63
CA LYS A 54 3.04 1.06 -15.04
C LYS A 54 4.12 0.61 -14.06
N LEU A 55 3.75 0.44 -12.79
CA LEU A 55 4.66 0.01 -11.74
C LEU A 55 4.92 -1.49 -11.84
N ILE A 56 6.17 -1.86 -11.56
CA ILE A 56 6.58 -3.27 -11.43
C ILE A 56 6.73 -3.63 -9.95
N ASP A 57 6.49 -4.89 -9.59
CA ASP A 57 6.74 -5.34 -8.23
C ASP A 57 8.21 -5.13 -7.84
N GLY A 58 8.43 -4.57 -6.65
CA GLY A 58 9.76 -4.19 -6.17
C GLY A 58 10.07 -2.69 -6.28
N TYR A 59 11.35 -2.34 -6.38
CA TYR A 59 11.80 -0.96 -6.39
C TYR A 59 11.46 -0.25 -7.72
N ASN A 60 10.91 0.95 -7.62
CA ASN A 60 10.64 1.85 -8.74
C ASN A 60 11.14 3.26 -8.38
N THR A 61 11.62 4.01 -9.37
CA THR A 61 11.94 5.43 -9.22
C THR A 61 10.90 6.24 -9.98
N MET A 62 10.24 7.15 -9.28
CA MET A 62 9.22 8.04 -9.80
C MET A 62 9.84 9.17 -10.62
N SER A 63 9.02 9.85 -11.43
CA SER A 63 9.48 10.96 -12.28
C SER A 63 10.02 12.16 -11.50
N ASP A 64 9.64 12.30 -10.23
CA ASP A 64 10.11 13.32 -9.30
C ASP A 64 11.35 12.89 -8.49
N GLY A 65 11.87 11.68 -8.72
CA GLY A 65 13.02 11.11 -8.02
C GLY A 65 12.66 10.35 -6.73
N GLU A 66 11.38 10.24 -6.36
CA GLU A 66 10.95 9.42 -5.22
C GLU A 66 11.23 7.93 -5.50
N GLU A 67 11.83 7.22 -4.55
CA GLU A 67 11.98 5.77 -4.60
C GLU A 67 10.84 5.09 -3.84
N ILE A 68 10.17 4.14 -4.49
CA ILE A 68 9.08 3.38 -3.90
C ILE A 68 9.31 1.88 -4.06
N PHE A 69 8.76 1.10 -3.14
CA PHE A 69 8.64 -0.34 -3.27
C PHE A 69 7.16 -0.69 -3.54
N PHE A 70 6.86 -1.17 -4.74
CA PHE A 70 5.50 -1.49 -5.15
C PHE A 70 5.20 -2.98 -4.95
N ILE A 71 4.00 -3.27 -4.47
CA ILE A 71 3.49 -4.63 -4.27
C ILE A 71 2.06 -4.68 -4.82
N SER A 72 1.89 -5.34 -5.95
CA SER A 72 0.63 -5.51 -6.66
C SER A 72 -0.34 -6.44 -5.92
N ASN A 73 0.20 -7.44 -5.20
CA ASN A 73 -0.58 -8.41 -4.45
C ASN A 73 -0.05 -8.59 -3.01
N PRO A 74 -0.46 -7.73 -2.05
CA PRO A 74 0.04 -7.77 -0.68
C PRO A 74 -0.30 -9.06 0.08
N ALA A 75 -1.29 -9.83 -0.40
CA ALA A 75 -1.69 -11.08 0.22
C ALA A 75 -0.71 -12.24 -0.05
N LEU A 76 0.15 -12.13 -1.08
CA LEU A 76 1.21 -13.11 -1.33
C LEU A 76 2.39 -12.96 -0.34
N GLY A 77 2.34 -11.94 0.51
CA GLY A 77 3.20 -11.79 1.69
C GLY A 77 4.27 -10.72 1.50
N LEU A 78 4.14 -9.64 2.29
CA LEU A 78 5.16 -8.58 2.43
C LEU A 78 6.50 -9.07 3.00
N TRP A 79 6.58 -10.37 3.34
CA TRP A 79 7.72 -11.04 3.99
C TRP A 79 8.23 -12.23 3.16
N ALA A 80 7.82 -12.33 1.90
CA ALA A 80 8.37 -13.32 1.01
C ALA A 80 9.84 -12.97 0.74
N HIS A 81 10.76 -13.83 1.20
CA HIS A 81 12.17 -13.79 0.82
C HIS A 81 12.28 -13.70 -0.72
N LYS A 82 13.28 -12.98 -1.24
CA LYS A 82 13.49 -12.73 -2.69
C LYS A 82 13.29 -13.99 -3.55
N ASP A 83 13.65 -15.15 -3.03
CA ASP A 83 13.54 -16.46 -3.69
C ASP A 83 12.09 -16.92 -3.98
N ARG A 84 11.07 -16.32 -3.35
CA ARG A 84 9.66 -16.67 -3.56
C ARG A 84 8.99 -15.91 -4.71
N PHE A 85 9.68 -14.93 -5.32
CA PHE A 85 9.18 -14.18 -6.48
C PHE A 85 9.57 -14.84 -7.83
N ASN A 86 10.34 -15.93 -7.80
CA ASN A 86 10.72 -16.71 -8.99
C ASN A 86 9.93 -18.01 -9.07
N ASN A 87 8.70 -17.96 -9.57
CA ASN A 87 8.03 -19.11 -10.20
C ASN A 87 6.87 -18.65 -11.07
#